data_AF-A0A319D2T5-F1
#
_entry.id   AF-A0A319D2T5-F1
#
_cell.length_a   1.000
_cell.length_b   1.000
_cell.length_c   1.000
_cell.angle_alpha   90.00
_cell.angle_beta   90.00
_cell.angle_gamma   90.00
#
_symmetry.space_group_name_H-M   'P 1'
#
loop_
_entity.id
_entity.type
_entity.pdbx_description
1 polymer ?
#
loop_
_entity_poly.entity_id
_entity_poly.type
_entity_poly.pdbx_seq_one_letter_code
_entity_poly.pdbx_strand_id
1 'polypeptide(L)'
;MQPPAADTLPLTNMNDRRVLVFWLLEIVAVLQFIVWLVVVSHVAAIPVGFRPSAAKFTLKSYLSPSSNATILHHSDREGRVHPVRPAQQAAIDLWFGLCFPVVVDAFAVVLTFNRALIRKFHNAVSQRLVFLASMILWAVWSWNAEPGAFAARHPVLSLAGGFLLYGLLGSILDTLETHTTPPARWATFAEYSKTLGRTETSWAHAATLAAVVGGLGLLLTWLIPAPWSAGLPVIHILSESLIVSTMGAGRTPRYISLCSPLFFATVCMHWGVVPVSHNPRLSITPLCFLGLVLLSRLLLDAHLSTVLRSRPELEWSRQKVLISTPRLLAMCIVMLVCEYGGLRVITYIKPISVLVFFGLGIAGYMGAAVYNIVLKLSELPNSPGDKL
;
A
#
# COMPACT_ATOMS: atom_id res chain seq x y z
N MET A 1 35.09 16.12 -17.76
CA MET A 1 34.77 16.42 -16.34
C MET A 1 34.16 15.18 -15.73
N GLN A 2 34.93 14.43 -14.94
CA GLN A 2 34.39 13.35 -14.11
C GLN A 2 33.59 13.97 -12.96
N PRO A 3 32.45 13.38 -12.53
CA PRO A 3 31.82 13.78 -11.28
C PRO A 3 32.81 13.50 -10.14
N PRO A 4 32.91 14.35 -9.11
CA PRO A 4 33.73 14.05 -7.95
C PRO A 4 33.25 12.73 -7.35
N ALA A 5 34.15 11.76 -7.22
CA ALA A 5 33.88 10.39 -6.74
C ALA A 5 33.40 10.31 -5.27
N ALA A 6 33.11 11.45 -4.63
CA ALA A 6 32.70 11.55 -3.24
C ALA A 6 31.17 11.39 -3.03
N ASP A 7 30.35 11.61 -4.06
CA ASP A 7 28.88 11.72 -3.92
C ASP A 7 28.11 10.41 -4.17
N THR A 8 28.81 9.31 -4.50
CA THR A 8 28.17 8.04 -4.88
C THR A 8 28.77 6.85 -4.14
N LEU A 9 27.94 6.08 -3.44
CA LEU A 9 28.27 4.76 -2.88
C LEU A 9 28.11 3.67 -3.95
N PRO A 10 29.20 3.04 -4.43
CA PRO A 10 29.11 1.86 -5.28
C PRO A 10 28.70 0.65 -4.42
N LEU A 11 27.40 0.31 -4.42
CA LEU A 11 26.80 -0.73 -3.56
C LEU A 11 27.36 -2.15 -3.77
N THR A 12 28.17 -2.36 -4.80
CA THR A 12 28.85 -3.62 -5.12
C THR A 12 30.24 -3.75 -4.48
N ASN A 13 30.82 -2.66 -3.97
CA ASN A 13 32.15 -2.70 -3.34
C ASN A 13 32.04 -3.08 -1.85
N MET A 14 32.03 -4.39 -1.58
CA MET A 14 31.91 -4.92 -0.20
C MET A 14 33.11 -4.62 0.70
N ASN A 15 34.22 -4.11 0.14
CA ASN A 15 35.37 -3.66 0.93
C ASN A 15 35.15 -2.26 1.53
N ASP A 16 34.14 -1.51 1.07
CA ASP A 16 33.78 -0.22 1.66
C ASP A 16 32.90 -0.44 2.90
N ARG A 17 33.40 -0.04 4.08
CA ARG A 17 32.65 -0.11 5.35
C ARG A 17 31.27 0.54 5.26
N ARG A 18 31.12 1.59 4.46
CA ARG A 18 29.83 2.28 4.28
C ARG A 18 28.83 1.39 3.54
N VAL A 19 29.29 0.63 2.54
CA VAL A 19 28.46 -0.34 1.82
C VAL A 19 28.04 -1.48 2.76
N LEU A 20 28.92 -1.92 3.65
CA LEU A 20 28.58 -2.90 4.68
C LEU A 20 27.50 -2.37 5.65
N VAL A 21 27.63 -1.12 6.10
CA VAL A 21 26.62 -0.49 6.98
C VAL A 21 25.28 -0.32 6.24
N PHE A 22 25.30 0.03 4.96
CA PHE A 22 24.10 0.09 4.12
C PHE A 22 23.36 -1.25 4.12
N TRP A 23 24.05 -2.34 3.78
CA TRP A 23 23.43 -3.67 3.73
C TRP A 23 22.99 -4.17 5.10
N LEU A 24 23.74 -3.85 6.15
CA LEU A 24 23.34 -4.18 7.52
C LEU A 24 22.01 -3.50 7.90
N LEU A 25 21.86 -2.21 7.59
CA LEU A 25 20.62 -1.47 7.87
C LEU A 25 19.43 -2.01 7.06
N GLU A 26 19.64 -2.42 5.81
CA GLU A 26 18.60 -3.11 5.01
C GLU A 26 18.19 -4.45 5.65
N ILE A 27 19.14 -5.26 6.10
CA ILE A 27 18.86 -6.53 6.79
C ILE A 27 18.07 -6.28 8.08
N VAL A 28 18.49 -5.31 8.89
CA VAL A 28 17.77 -4.93 10.12
C VAL A 28 16.34 -4.48 9.81
N ALA A 29 16.14 -3.72 8.73
CA ALA A 29 14.81 -3.28 8.30
C ALA A 29 13.91 -4.45 7.90
N VAL A 30 14.44 -5.46 7.19
CA VAL A 30 13.71 -6.68 6.84
C VAL A 30 13.34 -7.47 8.10
N LEU A 31 14.26 -7.62 9.04
CA LEU A 31 13.98 -8.27 10.33
C LEU A 31 12.90 -7.51 11.11
N GLN A 32 12.99 -6.19 11.15
CA GLN A 32 11.98 -5.34 11.79
C GLN A 32 10.61 -5.53 11.11
N PHE A 33 10.55 -5.57 9.78
CA PHE A 33 9.32 -5.82 9.04
C PHE A 33 8.71 -7.17 9.41
N ILE A 34 9.50 -8.24 9.46
CA ILE A 34 9.03 -9.59 9.83
C ILE A 34 8.47 -9.59 11.26
N VAL A 35 9.21 -9.01 12.22
CA VAL A 35 8.76 -8.91 13.61
C VAL A 35 7.44 -8.15 13.71
N TRP A 36 7.33 -7.02 13.02
CA TRP A 36 6.11 -6.22 13.02
C TRP A 36 4.95 -6.89 12.31
N LEU A 37 5.21 -7.67 11.26
CA LEU A 37 4.18 -8.46 10.60
C LEU A 37 3.59 -9.49 11.56
N VAL A 38 4.43 -10.13 12.39
CA VAL A 38 3.98 -11.04 13.46
C VAL A 38 3.12 -10.30 14.48
N VAL A 39 3.56 -9.13 14.95
CA VAL A 39 2.81 -8.30 15.92
C VAL A 39 1.45 -7.90 15.37
N VAL A 40 1.39 -7.33 14.16
CA VAL A 40 0.13 -6.90 13.52
C VAL A 40 -0.79 -8.11 13.32
N SER A 41 -0.26 -9.27 12.94
CA SER A 41 -1.04 -10.50 12.79
C SER A 41 -1.66 -10.95 14.11
N HIS A 42 -0.93 -10.84 15.22
CA HIS A 42 -1.47 -11.12 16.56
C HIS A 42 -2.56 -10.12 16.95
N VAL A 43 -2.37 -8.83 16.68
CA VAL A 43 -3.38 -7.80 16.97
C VAL A 43 -4.65 -8.02 16.15
N ALA A 44 -4.52 -8.37 14.87
CA ALA A 44 -5.65 -8.71 14.00
C ALA A 44 -6.41 -9.97 14.47
N ALA A 45 -5.79 -10.81 15.29
CA ALA A 45 -6.41 -12.00 15.89
C ALA A 45 -7.27 -11.69 17.12
N ILE A 46 -7.12 -10.51 17.72
CA ILE A 46 -7.82 -10.15 18.94
C ILE A 46 -9.30 -9.87 18.58
N PRO A 47 -10.26 -10.63 19.15
CA PRO A 47 -11.67 -10.42 18.86
C PRO A 47 -12.12 -9.05 19.38
N VAL A 48 -12.78 -8.28 18.52
CA VAL A 48 -13.34 -6.97 18.86
C VAL A 48 -14.78 -7.15 19.28
N GLY A 49 -15.11 -6.81 20.53
CA GLY A 49 -16.48 -6.77 21.04
C GLY A 49 -17.29 -5.57 20.50
N PHE A 50 -17.11 -5.17 19.24
CA PHE A 50 -17.86 -4.04 18.68
C PHE A 50 -19.28 -4.52 18.34
N ARG A 51 -20.27 -4.03 19.09
CA ARG A 51 -21.71 -4.21 18.83
C ARG A 51 -22.27 -2.95 18.17
N PRO A 52 -22.30 -2.82 16.82
CA PRO A 52 -22.97 -1.69 16.17
C PRO A 52 -24.46 -1.60 16.54
N SER A 53 -25.06 -2.71 16.96
CA SER A 53 -26.44 -2.81 17.45
C SER A 53 -26.68 -2.21 18.84
N ALA A 54 -25.65 -1.68 19.52
CA ALA A 54 -25.82 -0.85 20.72
C ALA A 54 -26.24 0.60 20.37
N ALA A 55 -25.95 1.07 19.16
CA ALA A 55 -26.55 2.29 18.60
C ALA A 55 -27.92 1.93 17.99
N LYS A 56 -28.88 1.60 18.85
CA LYS A 56 -30.25 1.28 18.44
C LYS A 56 -30.93 2.55 17.91
N PHE A 57 -31.02 2.71 16.59
CA PHE A 57 -32.26 3.24 16.03
C PHE A 57 -33.32 2.14 16.17
N THR A 58 -34.32 2.42 17.00
CA THR A 58 -35.32 1.47 17.46
C THR A 58 -36.11 0.90 16.29
N LEU A 59 -35.86 -0.36 15.92
CA LEU A 59 -36.89 -1.20 15.32
C LEU A 59 -36.72 -2.64 15.81
N LYS A 60 -37.71 -3.09 16.59
CA LYS A 60 -37.81 -4.46 17.10
C LYS A 60 -37.91 -5.43 15.92
N SER A 61 -36.86 -6.21 15.68
CA SER A 61 -36.98 -7.53 15.06
C SER A 61 -36.30 -8.54 15.98
N TYR A 62 -37.12 -9.35 16.66
CA TYR A 62 -36.70 -10.52 17.40
C TYR A 62 -36.23 -11.59 16.40
N LEU A 63 -34.92 -11.70 16.16
CA LEU A 63 -34.27 -12.89 15.63
C LEU A 63 -32.80 -12.87 16.12
N SER A 64 -32.32 -14.04 16.55
CA SER A 64 -31.07 -14.28 17.29
C SER A 64 -29.82 -13.61 16.69
N PRO A 65 -28.86 -13.14 17.52
CA PRO A 65 -27.72 -12.37 17.04
C PRO A 65 -26.53 -13.28 16.70
N SER A 66 -26.26 -13.54 15.41
CA SER A 66 -24.96 -14.05 14.97
C SER A 66 -24.00 -12.87 14.72
N SER A 67 -23.32 -12.44 15.77
CA SER A 67 -22.27 -11.42 15.73
C SER A 67 -20.93 -12.07 15.45
N ASN A 68 -20.55 -12.27 14.18
CA ASN A 68 -19.21 -12.76 13.84
C ASN A 68 -18.48 -11.74 12.96
N ALA A 69 -17.91 -10.74 13.63
CA ALA A 69 -16.96 -9.78 13.08
C ALA A 69 -15.53 -10.21 13.44
N THR A 70 -15.08 -11.32 12.87
CA THR A 70 -13.67 -11.75 12.95
C THR A 70 -13.38 -12.66 11.75
N ILE A 71 -12.60 -12.17 10.79
CA ILE A 71 -12.02 -13.03 9.73
C ILE A 71 -10.82 -13.83 10.28
N LEU A 72 -10.32 -13.50 11.48
CA LEU A 72 -9.47 -14.40 12.24
C LEU A 72 -10.30 -15.17 13.27
N HIS A 73 -10.37 -16.50 13.10
CA HIS A 73 -10.98 -17.44 14.03
C HIS A 73 -12.49 -17.27 14.25
N HIS A 74 -13.28 -17.76 13.30
CA HIS A 74 -14.46 -18.54 13.70
C HIS A 74 -13.99 -19.94 14.13
N SER A 75 -13.23 -19.98 15.22
CA SER A 75 -13.14 -21.17 16.06
C SER A 75 -14.34 -21.07 16.98
N ASP A 76 -15.51 -21.52 16.52
CA ASP A 76 -16.51 -21.95 17.47
C ASP A 76 -15.86 -22.99 18.40
N ARG A 77 -16.32 -23.01 19.64
CA ARG A 77 -15.86 -23.88 20.74
C ARG A 77 -15.94 -25.39 20.44
N GLU A 78 -16.17 -25.77 19.19
CA GLU A 78 -16.36 -27.13 18.63
C GLU A 78 -15.47 -27.45 17.42
N GLY A 79 -14.49 -26.61 17.04
CA GLY A 79 -13.45 -27.02 16.08
C GLY A 79 -13.92 -27.23 14.63
N ARG A 80 -15.05 -26.65 14.20
CA ARG A 80 -15.46 -26.63 12.79
C ARG A 80 -15.11 -25.29 12.15
N VAL A 81 -14.17 -25.29 11.22
CA VAL A 81 -13.85 -24.15 10.36
C VAL A 81 -14.99 -23.97 9.36
N HIS A 82 -15.82 -22.94 9.55
CA HIS A 82 -16.80 -22.57 8.54
C HIS A 82 -16.09 -21.90 7.35
N PRO A 83 -16.30 -22.39 6.10
CA PRO A 83 -15.68 -21.80 4.92
C PRO A 83 -16.18 -20.37 4.72
N VAL A 84 -15.25 -19.45 4.39
CA VAL A 84 -15.57 -18.12 3.86
C VAL A 84 -16.59 -18.27 2.74
N ARG A 85 -17.69 -17.50 2.76
CA ARG A 85 -18.74 -17.62 1.73
C ARG A 85 -18.11 -17.36 0.35
N PRO A 86 -18.40 -18.14 -0.70
CA PRO A 86 -17.78 -17.97 -2.02
C PRO A 86 -17.81 -16.54 -2.58
N ALA A 87 -18.89 -15.79 -2.29
CA ALA A 87 -19.04 -14.39 -2.70
C ALA A 87 -18.03 -13.43 -2.03
N GLN A 88 -17.63 -13.71 -0.79
CA GLN A 88 -16.65 -12.92 -0.05
C GLN A 88 -15.24 -13.09 -0.64
N GLN A 89 -14.89 -14.33 -0.99
CA GLN A 89 -13.62 -14.63 -1.63
C GLN A 89 -13.53 -14.02 -3.04
N ALA A 90 -14.62 -14.09 -3.81
CA ALA A 90 -14.70 -13.47 -5.13
C ALA A 90 -14.57 -11.94 -5.06
N ALA A 91 -15.14 -11.30 -4.03
CA ALA A 91 -15.01 -9.87 -3.81
C ALA A 91 -13.54 -9.49 -3.53
N ILE A 92 -12.83 -10.24 -2.67
CA ILE A 92 -11.40 -10.03 -2.40
C ILE A 92 -10.56 -10.13 -3.68
N ASP A 93 -10.83 -11.14 -4.51
CA ASP A 93 -10.10 -11.32 -5.76
C ASP A 93 -10.45 -10.23 -6.79
N LEU A 94 -11.67 -9.68 -6.75
CA LEU A 94 -12.07 -8.55 -7.57
C LEU A 94 -11.30 -7.27 -7.19
N TRP A 95 -11.23 -6.99 -5.89
CA TRP A 95 -10.40 -5.91 -5.35
C TRP A 95 -8.94 -6.08 -5.75
N PHE A 96 -8.40 -7.28 -5.58
CA PHE A 96 -7.02 -7.60 -5.93
C PHE A 96 -6.74 -7.39 -7.42
N GLY A 97 -7.64 -7.84 -8.31
CA GLY A 97 -7.52 -7.64 -9.76
C GLY A 97 -7.55 -6.17 -10.18
N LEU A 98 -8.37 -5.34 -9.53
CA LEU A 98 -8.42 -3.90 -9.77
C LEU A 98 -7.16 -3.19 -9.24
N CYS A 99 -6.63 -3.61 -8.10
CA CYS A 99 -5.44 -3.00 -7.50
C CYS A 99 -4.13 -3.43 -8.18
N PHE A 100 -4.08 -4.64 -8.76
CA PHE A 100 -2.86 -5.21 -9.34
C PHE A 100 -2.14 -4.26 -10.33
N PRO A 101 -2.78 -3.75 -11.40
CA PRO A 101 -2.09 -2.85 -12.33
C PRO A 101 -1.77 -1.49 -11.71
N VAL A 102 -2.55 -1.01 -10.74
CA VAL A 102 -2.26 0.24 -10.02
C VAL A 102 -0.93 0.13 -9.25
N VAL A 103 -0.71 -1.01 -8.60
CA VAL A 103 0.52 -1.27 -7.86
C VAL A 103 1.70 -1.44 -8.83
N VAL A 104 1.53 -2.17 -9.94
CA VAL A 104 2.56 -2.30 -10.98
C VAL A 104 2.96 -0.93 -11.56
N ASP A 105 1.99 -0.06 -11.82
CA ASP A 105 2.24 1.30 -12.29
C ASP A 105 2.95 2.15 -11.23
N ALA A 106 2.56 2.03 -9.96
CA ALA A 106 3.25 2.70 -8.86
C ALA A 106 4.72 2.27 -8.77
N PHE A 107 5.02 0.98 -8.98
CA PHE A 107 6.40 0.50 -9.08
C PHE A 107 7.16 1.13 -10.25
N ALA A 108 6.56 1.17 -11.44
CA ALA A 108 7.18 1.81 -12.59
C ALA A 108 7.50 3.28 -12.32
N VAL A 109 6.61 4.00 -11.63
CA VAL A 109 6.85 5.38 -11.22
C VAL A 109 7.96 5.50 -10.16
N VAL A 110 8.01 4.61 -9.16
CA VAL A 110 9.10 4.59 -8.17
C VAL A 110 10.47 4.39 -8.83
N LEU A 111 10.55 3.54 -9.86
CA LEU A 111 11.77 3.29 -10.62
C LEU A 111 12.27 4.50 -11.42
N THR A 112 11.46 5.55 -11.59
CA THR A 112 11.94 6.82 -12.16
C THR A 112 12.81 7.61 -11.19
N PHE A 113 12.79 7.25 -9.90
CA PHE A 113 13.47 7.95 -8.80
C PHE A 113 13.10 9.44 -8.69
N ASN A 114 12.03 9.88 -9.35
CA ASN A 114 11.60 11.27 -9.31
C ASN A 114 10.66 11.49 -8.11
N ARG A 115 11.22 11.95 -6.97
CA ARG A 115 10.48 12.14 -5.70
C ARG A 115 9.15 12.86 -5.87
N ALA A 116 9.14 13.93 -6.66
CA ALA A 116 7.96 14.75 -6.85
C ALA A 116 6.92 13.98 -7.68
N LEU A 117 7.32 13.34 -8.79
CA LEU A 117 6.41 12.49 -9.56
C LEU A 117 5.86 11.32 -8.73
N ILE A 118 6.70 10.65 -7.93
CA ILE A 118 6.28 9.56 -7.03
C ILE A 118 5.19 10.04 -6.09
N ARG A 119 5.40 11.18 -5.41
CA ARG A 119 4.40 11.75 -4.49
C ARG A 119 3.10 12.12 -5.21
N LYS A 120 3.20 12.77 -6.37
CA LYS A 120 2.04 13.18 -7.17
C LYS A 120 1.25 11.98 -7.66
N PHE A 121 1.91 10.99 -8.24
CA PHE A 121 1.25 9.77 -8.70
C PHE A 121 0.62 9.02 -7.53
N HIS A 122 1.32 8.93 -6.40
CA HIS A 122 0.80 8.24 -5.23
C HIS A 122 -0.51 8.87 -4.72
N ASN A 123 -0.51 10.19 -4.51
CA ASN A 123 -1.65 10.92 -3.97
C ASN A 123 -2.79 11.10 -4.99
N ALA A 124 -2.48 11.45 -6.23
CA ALA A 124 -3.50 11.77 -7.24
C ALA A 124 -4.06 10.52 -7.94
N VAL A 125 -3.28 9.44 -8.05
CA VAL A 125 -3.65 8.25 -8.83
C VAL A 125 -3.78 7.02 -7.95
N SER A 126 -2.69 6.53 -7.34
CA SER A 126 -2.72 5.21 -6.71
C SER A 126 -3.68 5.13 -5.53
N GLN A 127 -3.66 6.13 -4.64
CA GLN A 127 -4.60 6.17 -3.51
C GLN A 127 -6.06 6.20 -3.96
N ARG A 128 -6.37 7.01 -4.98
CA ARG A 128 -7.75 7.16 -5.48
C ARG A 128 -8.27 5.88 -6.13
N LEU A 129 -7.45 5.23 -6.96
CA LEU A 129 -7.83 3.99 -7.64
C LEU A 129 -7.96 2.83 -6.65
N VAL A 130 -7.07 2.73 -5.67
CA VAL A 130 -7.19 1.69 -4.63
C VAL A 130 -8.40 1.95 -3.74
N PHE A 131 -8.68 3.21 -3.37
CA PHE A 131 -9.88 3.55 -2.63
C PHE A 131 -11.15 3.20 -3.42
N LEU A 132 -11.19 3.52 -4.72
CA LEU A 132 -12.28 3.14 -5.61
C LEU A 132 -12.47 1.62 -5.66
N ALA A 133 -11.39 0.84 -5.78
CA ALA A 133 -11.46 -0.61 -5.71
C ALA A 133 -12.01 -1.09 -4.35
N SER A 134 -11.62 -0.48 -3.23
CA SER A 134 -12.14 -0.79 -1.89
C SER A 134 -13.63 -0.45 -1.74
N MET A 135 -14.11 0.62 -2.37
CA MET A 135 -15.54 0.93 -2.42
C MET A 135 -16.32 -0.10 -3.24
N ILE A 136 -15.79 -0.51 -4.39
CA ILE A 136 -16.40 -1.56 -5.23
C ILE A 136 -16.47 -2.88 -4.46
N LEU A 137 -15.38 -3.26 -3.79
CA LEU A 137 -15.34 -4.42 -2.89
C LEU A 137 -16.46 -4.34 -1.85
N TRP A 138 -16.57 -3.22 -1.14
CA TRP A 138 -17.57 -3.03 -0.11
C TRP A 138 -18.99 -3.11 -0.67
N ALA A 139 -19.24 -2.54 -1.85
CA ALA A 139 -20.54 -2.61 -2.52
C ALA A 139 -20.91 -4.04 -2.88
N VAL A 140 -19.98 -4.78 -3.52
CA VAL A 140 -20.17 -6.20 -3.88
C VAL A 140 -20.36 -7.06 -2.64
N TRP A 141 -19.56 -6.83 -1.59
CA TRP A 141 -19.69 -7.54 -0.32
C TRP A 141 -21.05 -7.30 0.31
N SER A 142 -21.45 -6.03 0.45
CA SER A 142 -22.68 -5.63 1.13
C SER A 142 -23.94 -6.11 0.39
N TRP A 143 -23.87 -6.20 -0.94
CA TRP A 143 -24.95 -6.79 -1.75
C TRP A 143 -25.13 -8.30 -1.48
N ASN A 144 -24.05 -9.00 -1.13
CA ASN A 144 -24.02 -10.46 -0.94
C ASN A 144 -24.04 -10.90 0.54
N ALA A 145 -23.93 -9.97 1.50
CA ALA A 145 -23.70 -10.31 2.90
C ALA A 145 -24.94 -10.84 3.64
N GLU A 146 -26.15 -10.33 3.36
CA GLU A 146 -27.46 -10.87 3.79
C GLU A 146 -28.62 -9.93 3.38
N PRO A 147 -29.89 -10.41 3.31
CA PRO A 147 -31.07 -9.57 3.09
C PRO A 147 -31.29 -8.64 4.28
N GLY A 148 -30.63 -7.49 4.26
CA GLY A 148 -30.73 -6.50 5.31
C GLY A 148 -29.50 -5.61 5.51
N ALA A 149 -28.39 -5.92 4.83
CA ALA A 149 -27.23 -5.05 4.81
C ALA A 149 -27.58 -3.64 4.31
N PHE A 150 -26.94 -2.61 4.88
CA PHE A 150 -27.25 -1.20 4.58
C PHE A 150 -27.20 -0.89 3.07
N ALA A 151 -26.20 -1.40 2.35
CA ALA A 151 -26.10 -1.17 0.90
C ALA A 151 -27.17 -1.87 0.07
N ALA A 152 -27.63 -3.05 0.51
CA ALA A 152 -28.73 -3.75 -0.14
C ALA A 152 -30.08 -3.06 0.13
N ARG A 153 -30.26 -2.49 1.35
CA ARG A 153 -31.48 -1.75 1.73
C ARG A 153 -31.53 -0.33 1.15
N HIS A 154 -30.39 0.32 1.04
CA HIS A 154 -30.27 1.72 0.62
C HIS A 154 -29.19 1.89 -0.47
N PRO A 155 -29.39 1.31 -1.67
CA PRO A 155 -28.39 1.32 -2.72
C PRO A 155 -28.06 2.74 -3.20
N VAL A 156 -29.06 3.61 -3.32
CA VAL A 156 -28.87 5.01 -3.73
C VAL A 156 -28.07 5.80 -2.69
N LEU A 157 -28.41 5.69 -1.40
CA LEU A 157 -27.66 6.37 -0.33
C LEU A 157 -26.24 5.84 -0.20
N SER A 158 -26.04 4.55 -0.42
CA SER A 158 -24.71 3.93 -0.36
C SER A 158 -23.83 4.38 -1.52
N LEU A 159 -24.41 4.48 -2.72
CA LEU A 159 -23.73 5.02 -3.89
C LEU A 159 -23.38 6.51 -3.69
N ALA A 160 -24.34 7.32 -3.23
CA ALA A 160 -24.12 8.73 -2.93
C ALA A 160 -23.05 8.94 -1.83
N GLY A 161 -23.10 8.14 -0.76
CA GLY A 161 -22.10 8.14 0.30
C GLY A 161 -20.71 7.73 -0.20
N GLY A 162 -20.63 6.73 -1.08
CA GLY A 162 -19.38 6.34 -1.74
C GLY A 162 -18.78 7.47 -2.57
N PHE A 163 -19.59 8.13 -3.40
CA PHE A 163 -19.13 9.29 -4.17
C PHE A 163 -18.69 10.46 -3.27
N LEU A 164 -19.43 10.73 -2.19
CA LEU A 164 -19.05 11.76 -1.22
C LEU A 164 -17.70 11.43 -0.56
N LEU A 165 -17.50 10.19 -0.11
CA LEU A 165 -16.25 9.74 0.49
C LEU A 165 -15.08 9.81 -0.49
N TYR A 166 -15.31 9.41 -1.74
CA TYR A 166 -14.31 9.52 -2.80
C TYR A 166 -13.91 10.97 -3.08
N GLY A 167 -14.90 11.88 -3.18
CA GLY A 167 -14.66 13.30 -3.35
C GLY A 167 -13.91 13.92 -2.16
N LEU A 168 -14.31 13.58 -0.94
CA LEU A 168 -13.66 14.03 0.30
C LEU A 168 -12.20 13.56 0.36
N LEU A 169 -11.95 12.27 0.09
CA LEU A 169 -10.60 11.72 0.01
C LEU A 169 -9.77 12.46 -1.04
N GLY A 170 -10.33 12.65 -2.24
CA GLY A 170 -9.69 13.39 -3.32
C GLY A 170 -9.28 14.81 -2.88
N SER A 171 -10.20 15.54 -2.25
CA SER A 171 -9.98 16.89 -1.74
C SER A 171 -8.88 16.94 -0.66
N ILE A 172 -8.87 16.00 0.28
CA ILE A 172 -7.83 15.94 1.32
C ILE A 172 -6.47 15.65 0.68
N LEU A 173 -6.40 14.68 -0.25
CA LEU A 173 -5.17 14.33 -0.95
C LEU A 173 -4.63 15.48 -1.80
N ASP A 174 -5.50 16.24 -2.46
CA ASP A 174 -5.12 17.45 -3.21
C ASP A 174 -4.59 18.54 -2.28
N THR A 175 -5.20 18.73 -1.10
CA THR A 175 -4.75 19.72 -0.10
C THR A 175 -3.38 19.36 0.48
N LEU A 176 -3.09 18.06 0.64
CA LEU A 176 -1.80 17.57 1.14
C LEU A 176 -0.69 17.59 0.09
N GLU A 177 -1.01 17.92 -1.16
CA GLU A 177 -0.07 17.95 -2.25
C GLU A 177 0.52 19.35 -2.48
N THR A 178 1.82 19.42 -2.73
CA THR A 178 2.47 20.66 -3.14
C THR A 178 2.23 20.94 -4.62
N HIS A 179 1.75 22.14 -4.96
CA HIS A 179 1.40 22.56 -6.34
C HIS A 179 2.57 22.69 -7.32
N THR A 180 3.80 22.35 -6.92
CA THR A 180 4.97 22.42 -7.82
C THR A 180 4.88 21.35 -8.91
N THR A 181 4.92 21.75 -10.18
CA THR A 181 5.00 20.82 -11.31
C THR A 181 6.39 20.19 -11.35
N PRO A 182 6.51 18.85 -11.25
CA PRO A 182 7.80 18.19 -11.29
C PRO A 182 8.40 18.26 -12.70
N PRO A 183 9.73 18.24 -12.84
CA PRO A 183 10.35 18.05 -14.13
C PRO A 183 9.99 16.66 -14.67
N ALA A 184 9.55 16.60 -15.92
CA ALA A 184 9.17 15.39 -16.63
C ALA A 184 10.41 14.57 -17.08
N ARG A 185 11.18 14.08 -16.09
CA ARG A 185 12.41 13.33 -16.31
C ARG A 185 12.60 12.21 -15.30
N TRP A 186 13.46 11.27 -15.69
CA TRP A 186 14.02 10.28 -14.80
C TRP A 186 15.12 10.92 -13.96
N ALA A 187 15.22 10.53 -12.70
CA ALA A 187 16.29 10.91 -11.78
C ALA A 187 17.17 9.70 -11.49
N THR A 188 18.35 9.94 -10.90
CA THR A 188 19.18 8.84 -10.40
C THR A 188 18.78 8.48 -8.96
N PHE A 189 19.09 7.26 -8.54
CA PHE A 189 18.88 6.83 -7.15
C PHE A 189 19.58 7.74 -6.13
N ALA A 190 20.81 8.18 -6.44
CA ALA A 190 21.55 9.14 -5.62
C ALA A 190 20.87 10.51 -5.56
N GLU A 191 20.35 11.01 -6.68
CA GLU A 191 19.59 12.26 -6.71
C GLU A 191 18.31 12.15 -5.88
N TYR A 192 17.57 11.04 -6.01
CA TYR A 192 16.40 10.76 -5.19
C TYR A 192 16.73 10.76 -3.70
N SER A 193 17.74 10.00 -3.30
CA SER A 193 18.21 9.93 -1.92
C SER A 193 18.60 11.31 -1.38
N LYS A 194 19.32 12.12 -2.17
CA LYS A 194 19.70 13.50 -1.81
C LYS A 194 18.47 14.40 -1.65
N THR A 195 17.49 14.31 -2.56
CA THR A 195 16.25 15.09 -2.42
C THR A 195 15.44 14.68 -1.19
N LEU A 196 15.47 13.40 -0.81
CA LEU A 196 14.84 12.88 0.41
C LEU A 196 15.47 13.50 1.66
N GLY A 197 16.81 13.58 1.68
CA GLY A 197 17.61 14.11 2.78
C GLY A 197 17.77 15.63 2.85
N ARG A 198 17.03 16.42 2.07
CA ARG A 198 17.05 17.90 2.15
C ARG A 198 16.56 18.45 3.49
N THR A 199 15.64 17.73 4.11
CA THR A 199 15.09 18.04 5.43
C THR A 199 15.53 16.96 6.40
N GLU A 200 16.06 17.35 7.54
CA GLU A 200 16.46 16.44 8.61
C GLU A 200 15.60 16.62 9.86
N THR A 201 15.48 15.52 10.60
CA THR A 201 14.85 15.48 11.92
C THR A 201 15.78 14.72 12.86
N SER A 202 15.71 15.01 14.17
CA SER A 202 16.44 14.21 15.16
C SER A 202 15.94 12.76 15.17
N TRP A 203 16.79 11.83 15.60
CA TRP A 203 16.40 10.42 15.78
C TRP A 203 15.25 10.26 16.77
N ALA A 204 15.27 11.02 17.87
CA ALA A 204 14.19 11.02 18.86
C ALA A 204 12.85 11.41 18.23
N HIS A 205 12.82 12.51 17.46
CA HIS A 205 11.60 12.96 16.79
C HIS A 205 11.13 11.96 15.72
N ALA A 206 12.05 11.40 14.93
CA ALA A 206 11.75 10.37 13.94
C ALA A 206 11.16 9.11 14.59
N ALA A 207 11.70 8.68 15.74
CA ALA A 207 11.21 7.54 16.50
C ALA A 207 9.83 7.80 17.10
N THR A 208 9.58 8.98 17.67
CA THR A 208 8.25 9.37 18.16
C THR A 208 7.23 9.34 17.04
N LEU A 209 7.53 9.93 15.88
CA LEU A 209 6.63 9.95 14.74
C LEU A 209 6.35 8.55 14.19
N ALA A 210 7.38 7.71 14.07
CA ALA A 210 7.24 6.31 13.67
C ALA A 210 6.40 5.51 14.67
N ALA A 211 6.57 5.73 15.98
CA ALA A 211 5.78 5.10 17.02
C ALA A 211 4.30 5.52 16.97
N VAL A 212 4.01 6.80 16.72
CA VAL A 212 2.64 7.30 16.54
C VAL A 212 1.98 6.65 15.32
N VAL A 213 2.65 6.64 14.18
CA VAL A 213 2.12 6.04 12.94
C VAL A 213 1.98 4.53 13.06
N GLY A 214 2.95 3.84 13.67
CA GLY A 214 2.88 2.40 13.93
C GLY A 214 1.77 2.04 14.91
N GLY A 215 1.66 2.77 16.00
CA GLY A 215 0.58 2.62 16.99
C GLY A 215 -0.80 2.88 16.38
N LEU A 216 -0.92 3.87 15.50
CA LEU A 216 -2.15 4.08 14.71
C LEU A 216 -2.45 2.88 13.81
N GLY A 217 -1.46 2.30 13.13
CA GLY A 217 -1.64 1.10 12.32
C GLY A 217 -2.16 -0.10 13.12
N LEU A 218 -1.63 -0.31 14.33
CA LEU A 218 -2.13 -1.33 15.26
C LEU A 218 -3.54 -1.03 15.75
N LEU A 219 -3.81 0.22 16.15
CA LEU A 219 -5.13 0.65 16.61
C LEU A 219 -6.19 0.46 15.52
N LEU A 220 -5.88 0.89 14.30
CA LEU A 220 -6.75 0.72 13.15
C LEU A 220 -6.95 -0.77 12.82
N THR A 221 -5.89 -1.59 12.89
CA THR A 221 -5.98 -3.06 12.73
C THR A 221 -6.88 -3.69 13.79
N TRP A 222 -6.82 -3.21 15.02
CA TRP A 222 -7.63 -3.70 16.11
C TRP A 222 -9.09 -3.23 16.05
N LEU A 223 -9.36 -2.00 15.61
CA LEU A 223 -10.70 -1.42 15.65
C LEU A 223 -11.54 -1.69 14.40
N ILE A 224 -10.91 -1.80 13.23
CA ILE A 224 -11.64 -1.87 11.96
C ILE A 224 -12.12 -3.30 11.72
N PRO A 225 -13.44 -3.51 11.58
CA PRO A 225 -13.98 -4.84 11.36
C PRO A 225 -13.53 -5.38 10.00
N ALA A 226 -13.38 -6.70 9.94
CA ALA A 226 -12.75 -7.38 8.81
C ALA A 226 -13.31 -7.06 7.40
N PRO A 227 -14.61 -6.77 7.18
CA PRO A 227 -15.11 -6.34 5.86
C PRO A 227 -14.51 -5.03 5.35
N TRP A 228 -13.93 -4.23 6.25
CA TRP A 228 -13.30 -2.93 5.95
C TRP A 228 -11.77 -3.02 5.91
N SER A 229 -11.19 -4.21 6.08
CA SER A 229 -9.73 -4.41 6.11
C SER A 229 -9.04 -4.03 4.79
N ALA A 230 -9.74 -4.10 3.65
CA ALA A 230 -9.18 -3.63 2.39
C ALA A 230 -9.06 -2.09 2.33
N GLY A 231 -9.88 -1.35 3.08
CA GLY A 231 -9.80 0.11 3.18
C GLY A 231 -8.75 0.60 4.19
N LEU A 232 -8.34 -0.28 5.12
CA LEU A 232 -7.42 0.05 6.22
C LEU A 232 -6.13 0.72 5.75
N PRO A 233 -5.39 0.16 4.77
CA PRO A 233 -4.15 0.79 4.33
C PRO A 233 -4.34 2.16 3.69
N VAL A 234 -5.45 2.41 2.98
CA VAL A 234 -5.74 3.76 2.45
C VAL A 234 -5.89 4.75 3.60
N ILE A 235 -6.66 4.38 4.63
CA ILE A 235 -6.86 5.20 5.82
C ILE A 235 -5.54 5.42 6.56
N HIS A 236 -4.71 4.37 6.69
CA HIS A 236 -3.40 4.46 7.34
C HIS A 236 -2.44 5.37 6.58
N ILE A 237 -2.37 5.27 5.24
CA ILE A 237 -1.55 6.14 4.38
C ILE A 237 -2.02 7.60 4.48
N LEU A 238 -3.34 7.83 4.44
CA LEU A 238 -3.89 9.17 4.57
C LEU A 238 -3.56 9.77 5.94
N SER A 239 -3.76 8.99 7.00
CA SER A 239 -3.50 9.43 8.38
C SER A 239 -2.02 9.70 8.63
N GLU A 240 -1.13 8.86 8.11
CA GLU A 240 0.32 9.12 8.13
C GLU A 240 0.63 10.45 7.44
N SER A 241 0.08 10.68 6.24
CA SER A 241 0.29 11.92 5.49
C SER A 241 -0.22 13.15 6.25
N LEU A 242 -1.36 13.04 6.94
CA LEU A 242 -1.92 14.09 7.78
C LEU A 242 -1.06 14.35 9.03
N ILE A 243 -0.65 13.31 9.75
CA ILE A 243 0.18 13.43 10.96
C ILE A 243 1.52 14.09 10.61
N VAL A 244 2.20 13.59 9.57
CA VAL A 244 3.47 14.15 9.11
C VAL A 244 3.30 15.62 8.72
N SER A 245 2.25 15.96 7.96
CA SER A 245 1.98 17.33 7.53
C SER A 245 1.63 18.28 8.70
N THR A 246 0.78 17.84 9.63
CA THR A 246 0.33 18.67 10.77
C THR A 246 1.42 18.90 11.79
N MET A 247 2.33 17.96 11.96
CA MET A 247 3.50 18.11 12.82
C MET A 247 4.61 18.97 12.19
N GLY A 248 4.39 19.51 10.98
CA GLY A 248 5.40 20.26 10.24
C GLY A 248 6.62 19.41 9.88
N ALA A 249 6.49 18.09 9.93
CA ALA A 249 7.57 17.15 9.68
C ALA A 249 7.61 16.78 8.20
N GLY A 250 8.80 16.55 7.67
CA GLY A 250 8.97 15.89 6.38
C GLY A 250 9.08 14.38 6.54
N ARG A 251 8.79 13.61 5.49
CA ARG A 251 9.24 12.21 5.40
C ARG A 251 10.77 12.21 5.20
N THR A 252 11.52 12.32 6.30
CA THR A 252 12.99 12.35 6.32
C THR A 252 13.58 10.95 6.22
N PRO A 253 14.86 10.78 5.83
CA PRO A 253 15.50 9.48 5.78
C PRO A 253 15.42 8.70 7.11
N ARG A 254 15.66 9.37 8.25
CA ARG A 254 15.58 8.74 9.59
C ARG A 254 14.17 8.28 9.95
N TYR A 255 13.16 9.08 9.61
CA TYR A 255 11.77 8.68 9.80
C TYR A 255 11.42 7.49 8.89
N ILE A 256 11.77 7.56 7.61
CA ILE A 256 11.49 6.49 6.65
C ILE A 256 12.17 5.19 7.08
N SER A 257 13.42 5.24 7.56
CA SER A 257 14.14 4.04 7.99
C SER A 257 13.48 3.34 9.18
N LEU A 258 12.85 4.11 10.09
CA LEU A 258 12.17 3.55 11.26
C LEU A 258 10.71 3.16 10.96
N CYS A 259 10.02 3.97 10.17
CA CYS A 259 8.58 3.85 9.96
C CYS A 259 8.22 2.87 8.85
N SER A 260 9.01 2.75 7.78
CA SER A 260 8.63 1.92 6.63
C SER A 260 8.38 0.46 7.02
N PRO A 261 9.24 -0.22 7.82
CA PRO A 261 8.97 -1.60 8.21
C PRO A 261 7.65 -1.76 8.97
N LEU A 262 7.34 -0.84 9.90
CA LEU A 262 6.08 -0.80 10.67
C LEU A 262 4.87 -0.65 9.75
N PHE A 263 5.00 0.31 8.84
CA PHE A 263 3.96 0.74 7.94
C PHE A 263 3.63 -0.38 6.95
N PHE A 264 4.65 -0.88 6.23
CA PHE A 264 4.50 -1.96 5.28
C PHE A 264 4.06 -3.27 5.95
N ALA A 265 4.43 -3.56 7.20
CA ALA A 265 3.90 -4.71 7.93
C ALA A 265 2.38 -4.61 8.12
N THR A 266 1.90 -3.43 8.51
CA THR A 266 0.45 -3.17 8.66
C THR A 266 -0.28 -3.35 7.33
N VAL A 267 0.22 -2.73 6.26
CA VAL A 267 -0.38 -2.86 4.92
C VAL A 267 -0.32 -4.29 4.40
N CYS A 268 0.83 -4.96 4.56
CA CYS A 268 1.05 -6.34 4.11
C CYS A 268 0.10 -7.31 4.81
N MET A 269 -0.19 -7.11 6.10
CA MET A 269 -1.15 -7.96 6.80
C MET A 269 -2.52 -7.93 6.12
N HIS A 270 -3.06 -6.73 5.86
CA HIS A 270 -4.42 -6.57 5.35
C HIS A 270 -4.55 -6.80 3.84
N TRP A 271 -3.55 -6.41 3.04
CA TRP A 271 -3.57 -6.54 1.58
C TRP A 271 -2.85 -7.77 1.05
N GLY A 272 -2.08 -8.47 1.89
CA GLY A 272 -1.27 -9.61 1.48
C GLY A 272 -1.55 -10.87 2.28
N VAL A 273 -1.17 -10.87 3.57
CA VAL A 273 -1.24 -12.06 4.42
C VAL A 273 -2.67 -12.58 4.55
N VAL A 274 -3.63 -11.75 4.95
CA VAL A 274 -5.04 -12.17 5.12
C VAL A 274 -5.62 -12.74 3.81
N PRO A 275 -5.56 -12.05 2.65
CA PRO A 275 -6.06 -12.61 1.39
C PRO A 275 -5.40 -13.93 0.98
N VAL A 276 -4.11 -14.10 1.25
CA VAL A 276 -3.33 -15.29 0.84
C VAL A 276 -3.52 -16.46 1.81
N SER A 277 -3.59 -16.21 3.12
CA SER A 277 -3.69 -17.26 4.15
C SER A 277 -5.01 -18.01 4.09
N HIS A 278 -6.10 -17.35 3.69
CA HIS A 278 -7.42 -17.98 3.58
C HIS A 278 -7.60 -18.73 2.26
N ASN A 279 -7.15 -18.14 1.15
CA ASN A 279 -7.17 -18.81 -0.15
C ASN A 279 -6.03 -18.28 -1.02
N PRO A 280 -4.92 -19.03 -1.18
CA PRO A 280 -3.79 -18.57 -1.96
C PRO A 280 -4.10 -18.53 -3.47
N ARG A 281 -5.16 -19.23 -3.91
CA ARG A 281 -5.61 -19.25 -5.30
C ARG A 281 -6.66 -18.18 -5.56
N LEU A 282 -6.71 -17.67 -6.78
CA LEU A 282 -7.89 -16.91 -7.23
C LEU A 282 -9.12 -17.84 -7.26
N SER A 283 -10.24 -17.35 -6.74
CA SER A 283 -11.57 -17.95 -6.81
C SER A 283 -12.34 -17.52 -8.05
N ILE A 284 -12.00 -16.37 -8.62
CA ILE A 284 -12.52 -15.92 -9.93
C ILE A 284 -11.76 -16.59 -11.08
N THR A 285 -12.39 -16.66 -12.24
CA THR A 285 -11.74 -17.24 -13.43
C THR A 285 -10.55 -16.39 -13.88
N PRO A 286 -9.50 -16.99 -14.49
CA PRO A 286 -8.35 -16.24 -15.00
C PRO A 286 -8.75 -15.13 -15.98
N LEU A 287 -9.76 -15.38 -16.83
CA LEU A 287 -10.31 -14.38 -17.76
C LEU A 287 -10.96 -13.21 -17.02
N CYS A 288 -11.72 -13.48 -15.94
CA CYS A 288 -12.30 -12.43 -15.11
C CYS A 288 -11.20 -11.57 -14.47
N PHE A 289 -10.16 -12.18 -13.93
CA PHE A 289 -9.01 -11.46 -13.37
C PHE A 289 -8.33 -10.56 -14.41
N LEU A 290 -8.01 -11.06 -15.60
CA LEU A 290 -7.40 -10.26 -16.66
C LEU A 290 -8.36 -9.14 -17.15
N GLY A 291 -9.66 -9.42 -17.20
CA GLY A 291 -10.67 -8.40 -17.47
C GLY A 291 -10.65 -7.25 -16.46
N LEU A 292 -10.46 -7.54 -15.18
CA LEU A 292 -10.31 -6.53 -14.12
C LEU A 292 -9.00 -5.75 -14.24
N VAL A 293 -7.90 -6.40 -14.64
CA VAL A 293 -6.62 -5.72 -14.91
C VAL A 293 -6.80 -4.69 -16.03
N LEU A 294 -7.50 -5.05 -17.11
CA LEU A 294 -7.80 -4.13 -18.21
C LEU A 294 -8.80 -3.05 -17.79
N LEU A 295 -9.82 -3.39 -17.00
CA LEU A 295 -10.78 -2.43 -16.46
C LEU A 295 -10.08 -1.38 -15.60
N SER A 296 -9.14 -1.78 -14.74
CA SER A 296 -8.37 -0.81 -13.96
C SER A 296 -7.51 0.11 -14.83
N ARG A 297 -6.97 -0.39 -15.95
CA ARG A 297 -6.28 0.48 -16.93
C ARG A 297 -7.25 1.51 -17.53
N LEU A 298 -8.45 1.09 -17.90
CA LEU A 298 -9.48 2.01 -18.41
C LEU A 298 -9.88 3.04 -17.36
N LEU A 299 -10.02 2.63 -16.08
CA LEU A 299 -10.33 3.55 -14.99
C LEU A 299 -9.22 4.60 -14.80
N LEU A 300 -7.95 4.20 -14.90
CA LEU A 300 -6.83 5.15 -14.88
C LEU A 300 -6.92 6.14 -16.05
N ASP A 301 -7.10 5.65 -17.28
CA ASP A 301 -7.16 6.51 -18.47
C ASP A 301 -8.37 7.46 -18.41
N ALA A 302 -9.49 7.01 -17.83
CA ALA A 302 -10.64 7.85 -17.53
C ALA A 302 -10.31 8.93 -16.48
N HIS A 303 -9.58 8.60 -15.40
CA HIS A 303 -9.17 9.59 -14.40
C HIS A 303 -8.24 10.64 -15.00
N LEU A 304 -7.27 10.23 -15.82
CA LEU A 304 -6.33 11.13 -16.49
C LEU A 304 -7.03 12.09 -17.45
N SER A 305 -8.00 11.59 -18.23
CA SER A 305 -8.75 12.41 -19.19
C SER A 305 -9.81 13.31 -18.56
N THR A 306 -10.24 13.03 -17.32
CA THR A 306 -11.31 13.78 -16.64
C THR A 306 -10.78 14.55 -15.42
N VAL A 307 -10.74 13.92 -14.25
CA VAL A 307 -10.44 14.54 -12.95
C VAL A 307 -9.01 15.07 -12.88
N LEU A 308 -8.07 14.41 -13.57
CA LEU A 308 -6.64 14.73 -13.52
C LEU A 308 -6.14 15.40 -14.81
N ARG A 309 -7.04 15.86 -15.68
CA ARG A 309 -6.71 16.46 -16.98
C ARG A 309 -5.75 17.65 -16.87
N SER A 310 -5.81 18.39 -15.76
CA SER A 310 -4.95 19.55 -15.51
C SER A 310 -3.53 19.20 -15.05
N ARG A 311 -3.17 17.92 -14.94
CA ARG A 311 -1.88 17.44 -14.42
C ARG A 311 -1.01 16.83 -15.53
N PRO A 312 -0.32 17.66 -16.34
CA PRO A 312 0.45 17.21 -17.49
C PRO A 312 1.59 16.24 -17.13
N GLU A 313 2.10 16.29 -15.90
CA GLU A 313 3.11 15.36 -15.41
C GLU A 313 2.60 13.91 -15.29
N LEU A 314 1.31 13.72 -15.03
CA LEU A 314 0.69 12.40 -14.96
C LEU A 314 0.40 11.87 -16.37
N GLU A 315 0.07 12.75 -17.31
CA GLU A 315 -0.05 12.39 -18.71
C GLU A 315 1.31 12.00 -19.31
N TRP A 316 2.37 12.72 -18.95
CA TRP A 316 3.74 12.33 -19.30
C TRP A 316 4.11 10.95 -18.72
N SER A 317 3.81 10.69 -17.44
CA SER A 317 4.12 9.39 -16.84
C SER A 317 3.33 8.28 -17.51
N ARG A 318 2.06 8.52 -17.88
CA ARG A 318 1.24 7.58 -18.64
C ARG A 318 1.85 7.18 -19.98
N GLN A 319 2.50 8.12 -20.66
CA GLN A 319 3.10 7.91 -21.98
C GLN A 319 4.52 7.34 -21.92
N LYS A 320 5.31 7.68 -20.89
CA LYS A 320 6.76 7.41 -20.85
C LYS A 320 7.22 6.47 -19.75
N VAL A 321 6.40 6.24 -18.73
CA VAL A 321 6.78 5.48 -17.53
C VAL A 321 5.90 4.25 -17.37
N LEU A 322 4.58 4.40 -17.47
CA LEU A 322 3.63 3.31 -17.26
C LEU A 322 3.64 2.30 -18.40
N ILE A 323 3.17 1.08 -18.11
CA ILE A 323 3.02 0.04 -19.12
C ILE A 323 1.96 0.49 -20.13
N SER A 324 2.32 0.52 -21.41
CA SER A 324 1.39 0.89 -22.48
C SER A 324 0.26 -0.14 -22.60
N THR A 325 -0.94 0.29 -23.00
CA THR A 325 -2.10 -0.60 -23.14
C THR A 325 -1.83 -1.79 -24.08
N PRO A 326 -1.15 -1.62 -25.24
CA PRO A 326 -0.79 -2.75 -26.09
C PRO A 326 0.16 -3.73 -25.40
N ARG A 327 1.13 -3.25 -24.62
CA ARG A 327 2.04 -4.11 -23.85
C ARG A 327 1.31 -4.85 -22.75
N LEU A 328 0.40 -4.17 -22.03
CA LEU A 328 -0.42 -4.80 -21.00
C LEU A 328 -1.30 -5.91 -21.59
N LEU A 329 -1.92 -5.68 -22.75
CA LEU A 329 -2.69 -6.69 -23.47
C LEU A 329 -1.81 -7.89 -23.87
N ALA A 330 -0.62 -7.64 -24.42
CA ALA A 330 0.32 -8.70 -24.74
C ALA A 330 0.72 -9.51 -23.49
N MET A 331 0.99 -8.85 -22.36
CA MET A 331 1.27 -9.52 -21.09
C MET A 331 0.08 -10.37 -20.62
N CYS A 332 -1.15 -9.86 -20.74
CA CYS A 332 -2.35 -10.63 -20.41
C CYS A 332 -2.49 -11.88 -21.28
N ILE A 333 -2.24 -11.77 -22.59
CA ILE A 333 -2.24 -12.90 -23.52
C ILE A 333 -1.17 -13.93 -23.12
N VAL A 334 0.06 -13.49 -22.84
CA VAL A 334 1.15 -14.38 -22.39
C VAL A 334 0.79 -15.08 -21.09
N MET A 335 0.27 -14.35 -20.10
CA MET A 335 -0.18 -14.94 -18.83
C MET A 335 -1.29 -15.98 -19.05
N LEU A 336 -2.21 -15.71 -19.98
CA LEU A 336 -3.30 -16.63 -20.31
C LEU A 336 -2.79 -17.89 -21.01
N VAL A 337 -1.83 -17.76 -21.93
CA VAL A 337 -1.16 -18.91 -22.58
C VAL A 337 -0.42 -19.73 -21.53
N CYS A 338 0.32 -19.11 -20.61
CA CYS A 338 0.99 -19.81 -19.51
C CYS A 338 -0.02 -20.50 -18.58
N GLU A 339 -1.16 -19.87 -18.31
CA GLU A 339 -2.25 -20.46 -17.50
C GLU A 339 -2.80 -21.74 -18.16
N TYR A 340 -3.19 -21.67 -19.43
CA TYR A 340 -3.70 -22.82 -20.17
C TYR A 340 -2.63 -23.87 -20.49
N GLY A 341 -1.37 -23.46 -20.58
CA GLY A 341 -0.21 -24.36 -20.69
C GLY A 341 0.15 -25.10 -19.39
N GLY A 342 -0.57 -24.86 -18.30
CA GLY A 342 -0.43 -25.61 -17.04
C GLY A 342 0.46 -24.97 -15.97
N LEU A 343 1.10 -23.82 -16.25
CA LEU A 343 1.95 -23.12 -15.26
C LEU A 343 1.13 -22.45 -14.14
N ARG A 344 -0.18 -22.24 -14.35
CA ARG A 344 -1.13 -21.70 -13.34
C ARG A 344 -0.71 -20.35 -12.74
N VAL A 345 -0.07 -19.50 -13.56
CA VAL A 345 0.51 -18.21 -13.14
C VAL A 345 -0.55 -17.23 -12.65
N ILE A 346 -1.73 -17.20 -13.29
CA ILE A 346 -2.85 -16.36 -12.89
C ILE A 346 -3.51 -16.95 -11.63
N THR A 347 -3.72 -18.26 -11.59
CA THR A 347 -4.30 -18.93 -10.42
C THR A 347 -3.52 -18.63 -9.13
N TYR A 348 -2.19 -18.58 -9.17
CA TYR A 348 -1.31 -18.30 -8.02
C TYR A 348 -0.73 -16.88 -8.01
N ILE A 349 -1.36 -15.93 -8.68
CA ILE A 349 -0.82 -14.57 -8.78
C ILE A 349 -0.73 -13.84 -7.42
N LYS A 350 -1.64 -14.14 -6.47
CA LYS A 350 -1.69 -13.48 -5.15
C LYS A 350 -0.39 -13.63 -4.36
N PRO A 351 0.10 -14.84 -4.02
CA PRO A 351 1.34 -15.00 -3.26
C PRO A 351 2.56 -14.42 -3.99
N ILE A 352 2.63 -14.55 -5.32
CA ILE A 352 3.70 -13.96 -6.13
C ILE A 352 3.70 -12.43 -5.98
N SER A 353 2.52 -11.82 -6.11
CA SER A 353 2.37 -10.36 -6.04
C SER A 353 2.66 -9.82 -4.66
N VAL A 354 2.24 -10.49 -3.59
CA VAL A 354 2.55 -10.07 -2.21
C VAL A 354 4.06 -10.04 -1.99
N LEU A 355 4.77 -11.09 -2.42
CA LEU A 355 6.23 -11.13 -2.27
C LEU A 355 6.92 -10.02 -3.07
N VAL A 356 6.53 -9.82 -4.33
CA VAL A 356 7.12 -8.80 -5.20
C VAL A 356 6.78 -7.39 -4.69
N PHE A 357 5.52 -7.11 -4.36
CA PHE A 357 5.07 -5.77 -3.99
C PHE A 357 5.58 -5.34 -2.62
N PHE A 358 5.52 -6.20 -1.61
CA PHE A 358 6.01 -5.82 -0.28
C PHE A 358 7.54 -5.91 -0.19
N GLY A 359 8.16 -6.89 -0.85
CA GLY A 359 9.61 -7.01 -0.91
C GLY A 359 10.28 -5.83 -1.61
N LEU A 360 9.86 -5.52 -2.85
CA LEU A 360 10.42 -4.40 -3.61
C LEU A 360 10.00 -3.05 -3.04
N GLY A 361 8.78 -2.95 -2.49
CA GLY A 361 8.27 -1.71 -1.89
C GLY A 361 9.11 -1.26 -0.70
N ILE A 362 9.41 -2.19 0.21
CA ILE A 362 10.27 -1.92 1.37
C ILE A 362 11.68 -1.58 0.90
N ALA A 363 12.30 -2.43 0.08
CA ALA A 363 13.68 -2.24 -0.38
C ALA A 363 13.88 -0.91 -1.14
N GLY A 364 12.90 -0.48 -1.94
CA GLY A 364 12.98 0.78 -2.69
C GLY A 364 12.92 2.03 -1.81
N TYR A 365 11.98 2.07 -0.86
CA TYR A 365 11.83 3.22 0.06
C TYR A 365 12.91 3.24 1.15
N MET A 366 13.23 2.09 1.73
CA MET A 366 14.29 1.94 2.72
C MET A 366 15.65 2.23 2.10
N GLY A 367 15.95 1.62 0.94
CA GLY A 367 17.23 1.77 0.27
C GLY A 367 17.61 3.23 0.07
N ALA A 368 16.68 4.05 -0.42
CA ALA A 368 16.95 5.47 -0.64
C ALA A 368 17.21 6.24 0.67
N ALA A 369 16.52 5.87 1.75
CA ALA A 369 16.70 6.48 3.07
C ALA A 369 18.04 6.06 3.72
N VAL A 370 18.33 4.76 3.73
CA VAL A 370 19.56 4.18 4.26
C VAL A 370 20.78 4.71 3.51
N TYR A 371 20.69 4.82 2.17
CA TYR A 371 21.73 5.43 1.36
C TYR A 371 22.07 6.86 1.81
N ASN A 372 21.06 7.67 2.13
CA ASN A 372 21.28 9.04 2.61
C ASN A 372 21.94 9.05 4.00
N ILE A 373 21.46 8.19 4.92
CA ILE A 373 21.98 8.08 6.28
C ILE A 373 23.46 7.69 6.26
N VAL A 374 23.83 6.71 5.44
CA VAL A 374 25.19 6.21 5.32
C VAL A 374 26.15 7.24 4.72
N LEU A 375 25.73 7.97 3.68
CA LEU A 375 26.54 9.06 3.12
C LEU A 375 26.87 10.11 4.18
N LYS A 376 25.88 10.56 4.95
CA LYS A 376 26.06 11.59 5.98
C LYS A 376 26.87 11.11 7.18
N LEU A 377 26.80 9.82 7.53
CA LEU A 377 27.66 9.22 8.56
C LEU A 377 29.15 9.32 8.18
N SER A 378 29.47 9.34 6.89
CA SER A 378 30.86 9.47 6.41
C SER A 378 31.36 10.92 6.30
N GLU A 379 30.47 11.90 6.43
CA GLU A 379 30.81 13.33 6.47
C GLU A 379 31.10 13.83 7.90
N LEU A 380 30.79 13.03 8.93
CA LEU A 380 31.19 13.33 10.30
C LEU A 380 32.71 13.22 10.40
N PRO A 381 33.44 14.27 10.82
CA PRO A 381 34.87 14.19 11.00
C PRO A 381 35.16 13.04 11.97
N ASN A 382 36.10 12.17 11.59
CA ASN A 382 36.70 11.23 12.52
C ASN A 382 37.03 12.02 13.79
N SER A 383 36.37 11.69 14.90
CA SER A 383 36.75 12.22 16.20
C SER A 383 38.27 12.05 16.36
N PRO A 384 39.01 13.09 16.78
CA PRO A 384 40.45 12.99 16.99
C PRO A 384 40.67 12.10 18.22
N GLY A 385 40.69 10.79 18.01
CA GLY A 385 40.87 9.78 19.05
C GLY A 385 41.66 8.56 18.58
N ASP A 386 41.60 8.21 17.30
CA ASP A 386 42.31 7.03 16.78
C ASP A 386 43.62 7.40 16.07
N LYS A 387 44.50 8.07 16.80
CA LYS A 387 45.94 8.11 16.51
C LYS A 387 46.71 8.07 17.83
N LEU A 388 46.99 6.84 18.30
CA LEU A 388 48.32 6.39 18.77
C LEU A 388 48.24 4.90 19.10
#